data_AF-A0A3C0VUJ3-F1
#
_entry.id   AF-A0A3C0VUJ3-F1
#
_cell.length_a   1.000
_cell.length_b   1.000
_cell.length_c   1.000
_cell.angle_alpha   90.00
_cell.angle_beta   90.00
_cell.angle_gamma   90.00
#
_symmetry.space_group_name_H-M   'P 1'
#
loop_
_entity.id
_entity.type
_entity.pdbx_description
1 polymer ?
#
loop_
_entity_poly.entity_id
_entity_poly.type
_entity_poly.pdbx_seq_one_letter_code
_entity_poly.pdbx_strand_id
1 'polypeptide(L)' 'EKLHEIMVTTEDSMTTYEYDKHFIVYPQMVFSTKRMPQPTGKKVPEGFSYSSGNNTEWLTVEQIQELLKKLD' A
#
# COMPACT_ATOMS: atom_id res chain seq x y z
N GLU A 1 -12.83 3.97 17.73
CA GLU A 1 -12.44 3.75 16.32
C GLU A 1 -11.92 5.00 15.61
N LYS A 2 -11.01 4.83 14.66
CA LYS A 2 -10.72 5.81 13.60
C LYS A 2 -11.80 5.71 12.51
N LEU A 3 -11.98 6.79 11.73
CA LEU A 3 -12.92 6.80 10.60
C LEU A 3 -12.37 6.07 9.36
N HIS A 4 -11.07 6.23 9.11
CA HIS A 4 -10.36 5.59 8.02
C HIS A 4 -9.05 4.99 8.54
N GLU A 5 -8.70 3.82 8.04
CA GLU A 5 -7.42 3.16 8.33
C GLU A 5 -6.42 3.49 7.23
N ILE A 6 -5.14 3.56 7.60
CA ILE A 6 -4.04 3.97 6.71
C ILE A 6 -3.04 2.82 6.59
N MET A 7 -2.66 2.51 5.35
CA MET A 7 -1.65 1.49 5.03
C MET A 7 -0.31 2.08 4.60
N VAL A 8 -0.31 3.22 3.92
CA VAL A 8 0.91 4.00 3.58
C VAL A 8 0.67 5.44 3.99
N THR A 9 1.49 5.97 4.91
CA THR A 9 1.38 7.37 5.32
C THR A 9 2.10 8.29 4.34
N THR A 10 1.82 9.59 4.45
CA THR A 10 2.48 10.61 3.62
C THR A 10 3.99 10.64 3.82
N GLU A 11 4.48 10.38 5.03
CA GLU A 11 5.91 10.32 5.34
C GLU A 11 6.61 9.14 4.65
N ASP A 12 5.93 7.99 4.57
CA ASP A 12 6.47 6.79 3.94
C ASP A 12 6.48 6.87 2.41
N SER A 13 5.77 7.83 1.80
CA SER A 13 5.77 8.04 0.34
C SER A 13 7.19 8.17 -0.23
N MET A 14 8.11 8.77 0.54
CA MET A 14 9.51 8.98 0.17
C MET A 14 10.28 7.69 -0.10
N THR A 15 9.88 6.57 0.49
CA THR A 15 10.49 5.25 0.25
C THR A 15 9.52 4.22 -0.32
N THR A 16 8.30 4.62 -0.66
CA THR A 16 7.29 3.73 -1.24
C THR A 16 7.40 3.64 -2.77
N TYR A 17 7.21 2.44 -3.31
CA TYR A 17 7.12 2.16 -4.75
C TYR A 17 5.89 1.30 -5.04
N GLU A 18 5.23 1.61 -6.15
CA GLU A 18 4.06 0.93 -6.68
C GLU A 18 4.45 -0.18 -7.66
N TYR A 19 3.76 -1.31 -7.54
CA TYR A 19 3.81 -2.47 -8.41
C TYR A 19 2.38 -2.85 -8.81
N ASP A 20 2.24 -3.71 -9.82
CA ASP A 20 0.94 -4.08 -10.41
C ASP A 20 -0.12 -4.54 -9.40
N LYS A 21 0.28 -5.12 -8.26
CA LYS A 21 -0.64 -5.70 -7.26
C LYS A 21 -0.31 -5.35 -5.81
N HIS A 22 0.71 -4.53 -5.57
CA HIS A 22 1.13 -4.21 -4.21
C HIS A 22 2.02 -2.96 -4.18
N PHE A 23 2.27 -2.46 -2.98
CA PHE A 23 3.26 -1.43 -2.72
C PHE A 23 4.40 -2.02 -1.88
N ILE A 24 5.61 -1.51 -2.07
CA ILE A 24 6.76 -1.79 -1.20
C ILE A 24 7.19 -0.48 -0.56
N VAL A 25 7.11 -0.43 0.77
CA VAL A 25 7.74 0.63 1.58
C VAL A 25 9.15 0.18 1.92
N TYR A 26 10.15 0.81 1.30
CA TYR A 26 11.54 0.46 1.59
C TYR A 26 12.04 1.10 2.89
N PRO A 27 13.01 0.47 3.58
CA PRO A 27 13.64 1.06 4.75
C PRO A 27 14.25 2.43 4.43
N GLN A 28 14.05 3.40 5.32
CA GLN A 28 14.65 4.74 5.20
C GLN A 28 16.17 4.73 5.42
N MET A 29 16.70 3.72 6.14
CA MET A 29 18.12 3.57 6.42
C MET A 29 18.55 2.12 6.21
N VAL A 30 19.72 1.93 5.59
CA VAL A 30 20.34 0.62 5.37
C VAL A 30 21.74 0.62 5.98
N PHE A 31 21.98 -0.26 6.95
CA PHE A 31 23.26 -0.33 7.68
C PHE A 31 24.40 -1.02 6.91
N SER A 32 24.12 -1.59 5.73
CA SER A 32 25.14 -2.23 4.89
C SER A 32 24.82 -2.00 3.41
N THR A 33 25.80 -1.49 2.66
CA THR A 33 25.68 -1.26 1.21
C THR A 33 25.35 -2.53 0.42
N LYS A 34 25.74 -3.71 0.92
CA LYS A 34 25.39 -5.01 0.30
C LYS A 34 23.91 -5.35 0.37
N ARG A 35 23.16 -4.72 1.29
CA ARG A 35 21.72 -4.92 1.49
C ARG A 35 20.90 -3.74 0.97
N MET A 36 21.53 -2.82 0.22
CA MET A 36 20.83 -1.70 -0.37
C MET A 36 19.76 -2.23 -1.33
N PRO A 37 18.47 -1.96 -1.09
CA PRO A 37 17.44 -2.36 -2.02
C PRO A 37 17.63 -1.61 -3.33
N GLN A 38 17.37 -2.29 -4.44
CA GLN A 38 17.26 -1.67 -5.76
C GLN A 38 15.79 -1.75 -6.18
N PRO A 39 15.02 -0.67 -5.98
CA PRO A 39 13.62 -0.63 -6.36
C PRO A 39 13.46 -0.82 -7.87
N THR A 40 12.57 -1.71 -8.26
CA THR A 40 12.21 -1.97 -9.67
C THR A 40 10.80 -1.48 -10.01
N GLY A 41 10.00 -1.13 -9.00
CA GLY A 41 8.66 -0.58 -9.17
C GLY A 41 8.68 0.90 -9.56
N LYS A 42 7.47 1.45 -9.75
CA LYS A 42 7.28 2.87 -10.05
C LYS A 42 7.30 3.68 -8.75
N LYS A 43 8.06 4.77 -8.71
CA LYS A 43 8.06 5.65 -7.53
C LYS A 43 6.69 6.32 -7.39
N VAL A 44 6.10 6.27 -6.18
CA VAL A 44 4.85 6.99 -5.90
C VAL A 44 5.09 8.51 -5.83
N PRO A 45 4.08 9.35 -6.07
CA PRO A 45 4.20 10.79 -5.91
C PRO A 45 4.59 11.21 -4.49
N GLU A 46 5.27 12.35 -4.36
CA GLU A 46 5.53 12.97 -3.06
C GLU A 46 4.20 13.32 -2.36
N GLY A 47 4.10 12.98 -1.07
CA GLY A 47 2.87 13.17 -0.30
C GLY A 47 1.77 12.14 -0.62
N PHE A 48 2.07 11.09 -1.38
CA PHE A 48 1.14 9.97 -1.57
C PHE A 48 0.73 9.36 -0.23
N SER A 49 -0.56 9.07 -0.07
CA SER A 49 -1.07 8.27 1.05
C SER A 49 -2.05 7.23 0.53
N TYR A 50 -2.02 6.04 1.13
CA TYR A 50 -2.94 4.96 0.83
C TYR A 50 -3.76 4.62 2.07
N SER A 51 -5.04 4.93 2.02
CA SER A 51 -5.98 4.80 3.13
C SER A 51 -7.32 4.26 2.66
N SER A 52 -8.07 3.64 3.56
CA SER A 52 -9.42 3.18 3.22
C SER A 52 -10.35 4.31 2.78
N GLY A 53 -10.04 5.58 3.07
CA GLY A 53 -10.83 6.74 2.63
C GLY A 53 -10.58 7.17 1.19
N ASN A 54 -9.45 6.78 0.57
CA ASN A 54 -9.09 7.19 -0.80
C ASN A 54 -8.82 6.01 -1.74
N ASN A 55 -9.24 4.80 -1.36
CA ASN A 55 -9.12 3.62 -2.21
C ASN A 55 -9.81 3.82 -3.56
N THR A 56 -9.18 3.31 -4.62
CA THR A 56 -9.74 3.28 -5.97
C THR A 56 -10.73 2.14 -6.17
N GLU A 57 -10.57 1.06 -5.42
CA GLU A 57 -11.40 -0.15 -5.51
C GLU A 57 -12.25 -0.29 -4.24
N TRP A 58 -13.55 -0.47 -4.45
CA TRP A 58 -14.54 -0.67 -3.42
C TRP A 58 -15.37 -1.89 -3.72
N LEU A 59 -15.64 -2.69 -2.69
CA LEU A 59 -16.49 -3.85 -2.82
C LEU A 59 -17.95 -3.43 -2.66
N THR A 60 -18.81 -3.87 -3.57
CA THR A 60 -20.27 -3.77 -3.40
C THR A 60 -20.77 -4.81 -2.40
N VAL A 61 -22.01 -4.64 -1.95
CA VAL A 61 -22.66 -5.60 -1.04
C VAL A 61 -22.67 -6.99 -1.66
N GLU A 62 -22.96 -7.11 -2.95
CA GLU A 62 -23.03 -8.37 -3.68
C GLU A 62 -21.64 -9.02 -3.76
N GLN A 63 -20.59 -8.25 -4.04
CA GLN A 63 -19.22 -8.77 -4.07
C GLN A 63 -18.79 -9.30 -2.70
N ILE A 64 -19.17 -8.62 -1.62
CA ILE A 64 -18.92 -9.09 -0.26
C ILE A 64 -19.68 -10.39 0.01
N GLN A 65 -20.97 -10.46 -0.35
CA GLN A 65 -21.77 -11.68 -0.21
C GLN A 65 -21.16 -12.87 -0.97
N GLU A 66 -20.63 -12.64 -2.18
CA GLU A 66 -19.95 -13.69 -2.95
C GLU A 66 -18.63 -14.12 -2.34
N LEU A 67 -17.88 -13.21 -1.70
CA LEU A 67 -16.69 -13.57 -0.93
C LEU A 67 -17.04 -14.40 0.30
N LEU A 68 -18.12 -14.06 1.01
CA LEU A 68 -18.60 -14.80 2.18
C LEU A 68 -18.98 -16.24 1.84
N LYS A 69 -19.55 -16.51 0.66
CA LYS A 69 -19.87 -17.88 0.23
C LYS A 69 -18.64 -18.75 -0.05
N LYS A 70 -17.47 -18.13 -0.25
CA LYS A 70 -16.19 -18.82 -0.53
C LYS A 70 -15.33 -19.02 0.72
N LEU A 71 -15.78 -18.51 1.86
CA LEU A 71 -15.19 -18.79 3.16
C LEU A 71 -15.78 -20.11 3.66
N ASP A 72 -14.96 -21.16 3.68
CA ASP A 72 -15.28 -22.46 4.29
C ASP A 72 -15.44 -22.34 5.82
#